data_AF-A0A529MUQ4-F1
#
_entry.id   AF-A0A529MUQ4-F1
#
_cell.length_a   1.000
_cell.length_b   1.000
_cell.length_c   1.000
_cell.angle_alpha   90.00
_cell.angle_beta   90.00
_cell.angle_gamma   90.00
#
_symmetry.space_group_name_H-M   'P 1'
#
loop_
_entity.id
_entity.type
_entity.pdbx_description
1 polymer ?
#
loop_
_entity_poly.entity_id
_entity_poly.type
_entity_poly.pdbx_seq_one_letter_code
_entity_poly.pdbx_strand_id
1 'polypeptide(L)' 'MKKTMTFAAALLAASVLSGVASAKTLVYCSEASPANFDPGTTTGGNDFDASSRTVYSRLVEFKHG' A
#
# COMPACT_ATOMS: atom_id res chain seq x y z
N MET A 1 -14.15 10.67 39.24
CA MET A 1 -14.11 11.72 38.21
C MET A 1 -12.79 11.78 37.46
N LYS A 2 -11.62 11.91 38.11
CA LYS A 2 -10.32 11.93 37.42
C LYS A 2 -10.03 10.65 36.62
N LYS A 3 -10.19 9.46 37.23
CA LYS A 3 -9.96 8.15 36.59
C LYS A 3 -10.89 7.88 35.39
N THR A 4 -12.14 8.31 35.47
CA THR A 4 -13.11 8.19 34.37
C THR A 4 -12.76 9.10 33.19
N MET A 5 -12.27 10.31 33.45
CA MET A 5 -11.76 11.19 32.39
C MET A 5 -10.48 10.65 31.75
N THR A 6 -9.56 10.05 32.51
CA THR A 6 -8.34 9.44 31.96
C THR A 6 -8.68 8.25 31.06
N PHE A 7 -9.65 7.43 31.46
CA PHE A 7 -10.10 6.28 30.66
C PHE A 7 -10.80 6.71 29.37
N ALA A 8 -11.65 7.74 29.44
CA ALA A 8 -12.30 8.31 28.26
C ALA A 8 -11.29 8.91 27.27
N ALA A 9 -10.26 9.61 27.76
CA ALA A 9 -9.18 10.14 26.92
C ALA A 9 -8.36 9.03 26.25
N ALA A 10 -8.08 7.94 26.97
CA ALA A 10 -7.37 6.79 26.42
C ALA A 10 -8.18 6.06 25.32
N LEU A 11 -9.49 5.93 25.52
CA LEU A 11 -10.38 5.37 24.50
C LEU A 11 -10.43 6.23 23.23
N LEU A 12 -10.50 7.56 23.40
CA LEU A 12 -10.53 8.50 22.29
C LEU A 12 -9.21 8.49 21.50
N ALA A 13 -8.08 8.35 22.19
CA ALA A 13 -6.79 8.20 21.52
C ALA A 13 -6.73 6.89 20.72
N ALA A 14 -7.18 5.78 21.30
CA ALA A 14 -7.18 4.48 20.64
C ALA A 14 -8.05 4.44 19.37
N SER A 15 -9.19 5.15 19.35
CA SER A 15 -10.06 5.22 18.16
C SER A 15 -9.50 6.08 17.02
N VAL A 16 -8.67 7.08 17.32
CA VAL A 16 -7.98 7.87 16.29
C VAL A 16 -6.85 7.07 15.65
N LEU A 17 -6.12 6.27 16.45
CA LEU A 17 -5.05 5.39 15.97
C LEU A 17 -5.57 4.21 15.12
N SER A 18 -6.81 3.75 15.30
CA SER A 18 -7.37 2.69 14.45
C SER A 18 -7.77 3.19 13.05
N GLY A 19 -8.14 4.47 12.91
CA GLY A 19 -8.52 5.07 11.62
C GLY A 19 -7.37 5.16 10.61
N VAL A 20 -6.13 5.35 11.07
CA VAL A 20 -4.93 5.43 10.19
C VAL A 20 -4.45 4.07 9.69
N ALA A 21 -4.82 2.97 10.34
CA ALA A 21 -4.40 1.63 9.91
C ALA A 21 -5.11 1.15 8.63
N SER A 22 -6.32 1.66 8.34
CA SER A 22 -7.18 1.14 7.28
C SER A 22 -7.00 1.82 5.91
N ALA A 23 -6.19 2.87 5.80
CA ALA A 23 -6.07 3.68 4.57
C ALA A 23 -4.93 3.24 3.63
N LYS A 24 -4.28 2.10 3.87
CA LYS A 24 -3.09 1.65 3.10
C LYS A 24 -3.39 0.85 1.84
N THR A 25 -4.64 0.48 1.60
CA THR A 25 -5.03 -0.27 0.40
C THR A 25 -5.32 0.66 -0.76
N LEU A 26 -4.48 0.62 -1.78
CA LEU A 26 -4.73 1.18 -3.11
C LEU A 26 -5.36 0.10 -3.99
N VAL A 27 -6.55 0.37 -4.53
CA VAL A 27 -7.16 -0.49 -5.56
C VAL A 27 -6.88 0.13 -6.93
N TYR A 28 -6.15 -0.60 -7.78
CA TYR A 28 -5.77 -0.18 -9.12
C TYR A 28 -6.38 -1.12 -10.16
N CYS A 29 -7.05 -0.55 -11.16
CA CYS A 29 -7.58 -1.28 -12.31
C CYS A 29 -6.54 -1.32 -13.42
N SER A 30 -5.90 -2.48 -13.61
CA SER A 30 -4.92 -2.69 -14.68
C SER A 30 -5.56 -2.57 -16.06
N GLU A 31 -4.79 -2.08 -17.03
CA GLU A 31 -5.20 -2.00 -18.45
C GLU A 31 -5.47 -3.37 -19.09
N ALA A 32 -4.80 -4.41 -18.61
CA ALA A 32 -4.98 -5.81 -19.01
C ALA A 32 -4.49 -6.76 -17.91
N SER A 33 -4.83 -8.06 -18.03
CA SER A 33 -4.22 -9.09 -17.18
C SER A 33 -2.72 -9.22 -17.46
N PRO A 34 -1.86 -9.36 -16.45
CA PRO A 34 -0.44 -9.65 -16.66
C PRO A 34 -0.28 -11.04 -17.27
N ALA A 35 0.65 -11.18 -18.21
CA ALA A 35 0.99 -12.46 -18.82
C ALA A 35 1.65 -13.40 -17.80
N ASN A 36 2.50 -12.84 -16.93
CA ASN A 36 3.13 -13.51 -15.79
C ASN A 36 3.75 -12.46 -14.84
N PHE A 37 4.39 -12.92 -13.76
CA PHE A 37 5.06 -12.07 -12.77
C PHE A 37 6.59 -12.24 -12.77
N ASP A 38 7.19 -12.71 -13.87
CA ASP A 38 8.64 -12.77 -14.05
C ASP A 38 9.11 -11.55 -14.89
N PRO A 39 9.77 -10.55 -14.26
CA PRO A 39 10.24 -9.34 -14.95
C PRO A 39 11.25 -9.62 -16.07
N GLY A 40 11.93 -10.76 -16.05
CA GLY A 40 12.97 -11.09 -17.03
C GLY A 40 12.42 -11.54 -18.39
N THR A 41 11.15 -11.95 -18.44
CA THR A 41 10.54 -12.54 -19.64
C THR A 41 9.51 -11.63 -20.30
N THR A 42 9.14 -10.53 -19.65
CA THR A 42 7.99 -9.72 -20.06
C THR A 42 8.36 -8.25 -20.26
N THR A 43 7.68 -7.57 -21.19
CA THR A 43 7.96 -6.18 -21.57
C THR A 43 6.72 -5.28 -21.61
N GLY A 44 5.54 -5.82 -21.24
CA GLY A 44 4.26 -5.11 -21.23
C GLY A 44 4.12 -4.12 -20.07
N GLY A 45 3.36 -3.05 -20.29
CA GLY A 45 3.07 -2.03 -19.27
C GLY A 45 2.29 -2.60 -18.08
N ASN A 46 1.23 -3.35 -18.36
CA ASN A 46 0.43 -4.12 -17.40
C ASN A 46 1.28 -5.04 -16.51
N ASP A 47 2.29 -5.71 -17.07
CA ASP A 47 3.19 -6.59 -16.31
C ASP A 47 4.15 -5.81 -15.42
N PHE A 48 4.58 -4.63 -15.89
CA PHE A 48 5.42 -3.72 -15.11
C PHE A 48 4.67 -3.12 -13.93
N ASP A 49 3.40 -2.76 -14.13
CA ASP A 49 2.53 -2.19 -13.08
C ASP A 49 2.13 -3.28 -12.06
N ALA A 50 1.90 -4.51 -12.51
CA ALA A 50 1.55 -5.61 -11.62
C ALA A 50 2.75 -6.25 -10.88
N SER A 51 3.96 -6.25 -11.45
CA SER A 51 5.12 -6.92 -10.84
C SER A 51 6.44 -6.17 -10.90
N SER A 52 6.88 -5.73 -12.08
CA SER A 52 8.30 -5.37 -12.28
C SER A 52 8.73 -4.10 -11.55
N ARG A 53 7.77 -3.25 -11.17
CA ARG A 53 7.98 -2.02 -10.39
C ARG A 53 7.43 -2.11 -8.97
N THR A 54 6.40 -2.93 -8.76
CA THR A 54 5.60 -2.97 -7.52
C THR A 54 5.95 -4.13 -6.60
N VAL A 55 6.46 -5.25 -7.13
CA VAL A 55 6.77 -6.46 -6.36
C VAL A 55 8.28 -6.72 -6.23
N TYR A 56 9.06 -6.40 -7.27
CA TYR A 56 10.50 -6.69 -7.30
C TYR A 56 11.35 -5.42 -7.19
N SER A 57 12.44 -5.50 -6.41
CA SER A 57 13.47 -4.46 -6.37
C SER A 57 14.37 -4.55 -7.59
N ARG A 58 14.69 -3.40 -8.18
CA ARG A 58 15.57 -3.26 -9.35
C ARG A 58 16.96 -2.77 -8.89
N LEU A 59 17.97 -2.94 -9.74
CA LEU A 59 19.32 -2.43 -9.44
C LEU A 59 19.36 -0.89 -9.32
N VAL A 60 18.49 -0.22 -10.05
CA VAL A 60 18.30 1.23 -10.01
C VAL A 60 16.81 1.54 -9.96
N GLU A 61 16.44 2.54 -9.18
CA GLU A 61 15.08 3.03 -9.04
C GLU A 61 15.05 4.53 -9.34
N PHE A 62 14.08 4.95 -10.15
CA PHE A 62 13.91 6.35 -10.54
C PHE A 62 12.80 6.96 -9.69
N LYS A 63 13.04 8.20 -9.23
CA LYS A 63 12.00 8.98 -8.56
C LYS A 63 10.85 9.18 -9.53
N HIS A 64 9.63 8.87 -9.09
CA HIS A 64 8.43 9.21 -9.85
C HIS A 64 8.32 10.73 -9.95
N GLY A 65 7.82 11.24 -11.09
CA GLY A 65 7.82 12.66 -11.46
C GLY A 65 7.38 13.62 -10.35
#